data_AF-A0A0C7NS88-F1
#
_entry.id   AF-A0A0C7NS88-F1
#
_cell.length_a   1.000
_cell.length_b   1.000
_cell.length_c   1.000
_cell.angle_alpha   90.00
_cell.angle_beta   90.00
_cell.angle_gamma   90.00
#
_symmetry.space_group_name_H-M   'P 1'
#
loop_
_entity.id
_entity.type
_entity.pdbx_description
1 polymer ?
#
loop_
_entity_poly.entity_id
_entity_poly.type
_entity_poly.pdbx_seq_one_letter_code
_entity_poly.pdbx_strand_id
1 'polypeptide(L)'
;MKKDTPNKEFVFEIKIKLRDGILDPQGNVTYKILKKLNYPIEQVNFDKSIRLTIQESDFQKANTIAEEIASNILVNPVLEYYQISQIQEE
;
A
#
# COMPACT_ATOMS: atom_id res chain seq x y z
N MET A 1 -37.88 -5.05 6.82
CA MET A 1 -37.39 -4.91 5.43
C MET A 1 -36.11 -4.09 5.47
N LYS A 2 -34.94 -4.75 5.54
CA LYS A 2 -33.66 -4.06 5.37
C LYS A 2 -33.55 -3.76 3.87
N LYS A 3 -33.57 -2.49 3.49
CA LYS A 3 -33.39 -2.10 2.09
C LYS A 3 -32.04 -2.62 1.63
N ASP A 4 -32.03 -3.53 0.67
CA ASP A 4 -30.86 -3.88 -0.12
C ASP A 4 -30.33 -2.60 -0.74
N THR A 5 -29.32 -2.03 -0.09
CA THR A 5 -28.60 -0.89 -0.63
C THR A 5 -27.62 -1.48 -1.65
N PRO A 6 -27.56 -0.97 -2.89
CA PRO A 6 -26.64 -1.51 -3.87
C PRO A 6 -25.22 -1.42 -3.31
N ASN A 7 -24.54 -2.57 -3.20
CA ASN A 7 -23.13 -2.60 -2.82
C ASN A 7 -22.35 -1.88 -3.90
N LYS A 8 -21.76 -0.73 -3.53
CA LYS A 8 -20.81 -0.03 -4.37
C LYS A 8 -19.46 -0.71 -4.20
N GLU A 9 -18.66 -0.61 -5.24
CA GLU A 9 -17.29 -1.08 -5.20
C GLU A 9 -16.37 0.10 -4.90
N PHE A 10 -15.54 -0.05 -3.87
CA PHE A 10 -14.51 0.89 -3.52
C PHE A 10 -13.16 0.21 -3.62
N VAL A 11 -12.27 0.77 -4.44
CA VAL A 11 -10.92 0.26 -4.61
C VAL A 11 -9.94 1.14 -3.85
N PHE A 12 -9.09 0.51 -3.05
CA PHE A 12 -8.06 1.17 -2.26
C PHE A 12 -6.69 0.61 -2.64
N GLU A 13 -5.70 1.49 -2.72
CA GLU A 13 -4.28 1.13 -2.76
C GLU A 13 -3.68 1.37 -1.37
N ILE A 14 -2.99 0.35 -0.86
CA ILE A 14 -2.19 0.41 0.37
C ILE A 14 -0.72 0.27 -0.03
N LYS A 15 0.03 1.38 0.09
CA LYS A 15 1.48 1.38 -0.09
C LYS A 15 2.16 1.15 1.25
N ILE A 16 2.96 0.09 1.36
CA ILE A 16 3.71 -0.27 2.56
C ILE A 16 5.19 -0.03 2.29
N LYS A 17 5.82 0.69 3.22
CA LYS A 17 7.23 1.08 3.15
C LYS A 17 7.94 0.71 4.43
N LEU A 18 9.23 0.41 4.33
CA LEU A 18 10.08 0.26 5.50
C LEU A 18 10.26 1.62 6.19
N ARG A 19 10.26 1.64 7.52
CA ARG A 19 10.57 2.84 8.31
C ARG A 19 12.01 3.29 8.09
N ASP A 20 12.26 4.58 8.31
CA ASP A 20 13.59 5.15 8.24
C ASP A 20 14.56 4.41 9.16
N GLY A 21 15.77 4.13 8.65
CA GLY A 21 16.80 3.37 9.36
C GLY A 21 16.67 1.85 9.24
N ILE A 22 15.55 1.33 8.70
CA ILE A 22 15.45 -0.10 8.36
C ILE A 22 16.12 -0.34 7.00
N LEU A 23 17.04 -1.30 6.98
CA LEU A 23 17.76 -1.67 5.77
C LEU A 23 16.80 -2.37 4.79
N ASP A 24 16.76 -1.87 3.55
CA ASP A 24 16.19 -2.58 2.39
C ASP A 24 17.31 -3.30 1.62
N PRO A 25 17.49 -4.62 1.77
CA PRO A 25 18.53 -5.34 1.05
C PRO A 25 18.30 -5.37 -0.47
N GLN A 26 17.04 -5.39 -0.92
CA GLN A 26 16.68 -5.48 -2.34
C GLN A 26 16.97 -4.17 -3.06
N GLY A 27 16.58 -3.05 -2.44
CA GLY A 27 16.92 -1.70 -2.90
C GLY A 27 18.42 -1.51 -3.02
N ASN A 28 19.18 -1.94 -2.01
CA ASN A 28 20.65 -1.82 -2.00
C ASN A 28 21.33 -2.63 -3.11
N VAL A 29 20.90 -3.87 -3.36
CA VAL A 29 21.47 -4.68 -4.45
C VAL A 29 21.17 -4.04 -5.80
N THR A 30 19.92 -3.61 -6.00
CA THR A 30 19.48 -2.98 -7.26
C THR A 30 20.20 -1.66 -7.51
N TYR A 31 20.33 -0.82 -6.48
CA TYR A 31 21.11 0.42 -6.52
C TYR A 31 22.55 0.16 -7.02
N LYS A 32 23.25 -0.82 -6.42
CA LYS A 32 24.62 -1.17 -6.81
C LYS A 32 24.72 -1.61 -8.27
N ILE A 33 23.76 -2.37 -8.79
CA ILE A 33 23.72 -2.78 -10.19
C ILE A 33 23.51 -1.57 -11.10
N LEU A 34 22.54 -0.71 -10.79
CA LEU A 34 22.25 0.48 -11.61
C LEU A 34 23.44 1.46 -11.64
N LYS A 35 24.15 1.65 -10.52
CA LYS A 35 25.38 2.46 -10.48
C LYS A 35 26.48 1.87 -11.36
N LYS A 36 26.66 0.54 -11.36
CA LYS A 36 27.63 -0.14 -12.24
C LYS A 36 27.30 0.05 -13.72
N LEU A 37 26.02 0.19 -14.05
CA LEU A 37 25.52 0.48 -15.40
C LEU A 37 25.54 1.98 -15.75
N ASN A 38 26.15 2.83 -14.90
CA ASN A 38 26.26 4.28 -15.08
C ASN A 38 24.93 5.04 -15.14
N TYR A 39 23.85 4.49 -14.56
CA TYR A 39 22.61 5.26 -14.41
C TYR A 39 22.78 6.32 -13.31
N PRO A 40 22.27 7.56 -13.52
CA PRO A 40 22.37 8.66 -12.55
C PRO A 40 21.31 8.52 -11.45
N ILE A 41 21.36 7.42 -10.69
CA ILE A 41 20.41 7.14 -9.61
C ILE A 41 21.04 7.45 -8.25
N GLU A 42 20.21 7.97 -7.34
CA GLU A 42 20.61 8.38 -5.99
C GLU A 42 20.12 7.40 -4.91
N GLN A 43 18.98 6.76 -5.13
CA GLN A 43 18.36 5.83 -4.18
C GLN A 43 17.45 4.84 -4.91
N VAL A 44 17.28 3.64 -4.34
CA VAL A 44 16.30 2.64 -4.78
C VAL A 44 15.66 2.05 -3.53
N ASN A 45 14.33 2.03 -3.49
CA ASN A 45 13.55 1.36 -2.45
C ASN A 45 12.55 0.40 -3.08
N PHE A 46 12.35 -0.73 -2.42
CA PHE A 46 11.33 -1.71 -2.77
C PHE A 46 10.18 -1.58 -1.77
N ASP A 47 9.11 -0.95 -2.23
CA ASP A 47 7.86 -0.79 -1.48
C ASP A 47 6.84 -1.84 -1.95
N LYS A 48 5.88 -2.19 -1.09
CA LYS A 48 4.74 -3.03 -1.48
C LYS A 48 3.57 -2.13 -1.87
N SER A 49 2.90 -2.41 -2.98
CA SER A 49 1.57 -1.86 -3.30
C SER A 49 0.55 -2.99 -3.29
N ILE A 50 -0.46 -2.86 -2.44
CA ILE A 50 -1.53 -3.85 -2.26
C ILE A 50 -2.84 -3.18 -2.64
N ARG A 51 -3.56 -3.75 -3.59
CA ARG A 51 -4.90 -3.27 -3.97
C ARG A 51 -5.98 -4.12 -3.30
N LEU A 52 -6.94 -3.43 -2.71
CA LEU A 52 -8.11 -4.03 -2.08
C LEU A 52 -9.36 -3.53 -2.78
N THR A 53 -10.26 -4.44 -3.10
CA THR A 53 -11.60 -4.12 -3.59
C THR A 53 -12.60 -4.45 -2.49
N ILE A 54 -13.34 -3.45 -2.03
CA ILE A 54 -14.30 -3.57 -0.93
C ILE A 54 -15.69 -3.27 -1.45
N GLN A 55 -16.61 -4.22 -1.27
CA GLN A 55 -18.02 -4.04 -1.56
C GLN A 55 -18.74 -3.51 -0.33
N GLU A 56 -19.25 -2.28 -0.40
CA GLU A 56 -19.98 -1.67 0.70
C GLU A 56 -20.96 -0.61 0.18
N SER A 57 -21.99 -0.31 0.97
CA SER A 57 -23.00 0.70 0.65
C SER A 57 -22.52 2.14 0.86
N ASP A 58 -21.55 2.33 1.75
CA ASP A 58 -21.06 3.61 2.23
C ASP A 58 -19.52 3.71 2.17
N PHE A 59 -19.03 4.85 1.72
CA PHE A 59 -17.60 5.09 1.55
C PHE A 59 -16.84 5.11 2.89
N GLN A 60 -17.41 5.74 3.94
CA GLN A 60 -16.72 5.84 5.23
C GLN A 60 -16.52 4.45 5.83
N LYS A 61 -17.53 3.58 5.75
CA LYS A 61 -17.41 2.18 6.15
C LYS A 61 -16.36 1.43 5.35
N ALA A 62 -16.35 1.58 4.03
CA ALA A 62 -15.34 0.94 3.17
C ALA A 62 -13.92 1.39 3.54
N ASN A 63 -13.73 2.69 3.79
CA ASN A 63 -12.47 3.27 4.21
C ASN A 63 -12.03 2.74 5.59
N THR A 64 -12.92 2.68 6.58
CA THR A 64 -12.62 2.09 7.90
C THR A 64 -12.20 0.63 7.78
N ILE A 65 -12.89 -0.18 6.97
CA ILE A 65 -12.51 -1.57 6.73
C ILE A 65 -11.09 -1.65 6.12
N ALA A 66 -10.80 -0.79 5.14
CA ALA A 66 -9.48 -0.76 4.51
C ALA A 66 -8.37 -0.36 5.50
N GLU A 67 -8.62 0.62 6.37
CA GLU A 67 -7.70 1.04 7.44
C GLU A 67 -7.47 -0.08 8.47
N GLU A 68 -8.52 -0.81 8.86
CA GLU A 68 -8.41 -1.96 9.77
C GLU A 68 -7.57 -3.09 9.17
N ILE A 69 -7.80 -3.42 7.90
CA ILE A 69 -7.00 -4.41 7.17
C ILE A 69 -5.53 -3.96 7.09
N ALA A 70 -5.29 -2.71 6.73
CA ALA A 70 -3.93 -2.16 6.60
C ALA A 70 -3.17 -2.24 7.93
N SER A 71 -3.76 -1.71 9.00
CA SER A 71 -3.11 -1.56 10.31
C SER A 71 -2.97 -2.85 11.10
N ASN A 72 -3.94 -3.77 11.00
CA ASN A 72 -3.94 -4.99 11.82
C ASN A 72 -3.32 -6.20 11.12
N ILE A 73 -3.37 -6.27 9.78
CA ILE A 73 -3.03 -7.48 9.03
C ILE A 73 -1.83 -7.28 8.11
N LEU A 74 -1.80 -6.20 7.34
CA LEU A 74 -0.83 -6.06 6.24
C LEU A 74 0.51 -5.47 6.68
N VAL A 75 0.51 -4.62 7.69
CA VAL A 75 1.67 -3.83 8.09
C VAL A 75 2.31 -4.42 9.34
N ASN A 76 3.61 -4.64 9.29
CA ASN A 76 4.38 -4.85 10.51
C ASN A 76 4.63 -3.50 11.20
N PRO A 77 3.98 -3.17 12.33
CA PRO A 77 4.02 -1.82 12.88
C PRO A 77 5.41 -1.38 13.37
N VAL A 78 6.28 -2.35 13.70
CA VAL A 78 7.65 -2.10 14.17
C VAL A 78 8.57 -1.74 13.01
N LEU A 79 8.43 -2.40 11.86
CA LEU A 79 9.37 -2.28 10.74
C LEU A 79 8.85 -1.40 9.60
N GLU A 80 7.54 -1.29 9.47
CA GLU A 80 6.87 -0.72 8.30
C GLU A 80 5.89 0.39 8.70
N TYR A 81 5.59 1.26 7.74
CA TYR A 81 4.47 2.18 7.76
C TYR A 81 3.69 2.06 6.45
N TYR A 82 2.46 2.57 6.44
CA TYR A 82 1.62 2.52 5.24
C TYR A 82 1.00 3.86 4.90
N GLN A 83 0.62 3.98 3.64
CA GLN A 83 -0.23 5.04 3.11
C GLN A 83 -1.40 4.37 2.39
N ILE A 84 -2.61 4.86 2.64
CA ILE A 84 -3.82 4.38 1.99
C ILE A 84 -4.38 5.48 1.10
N SER A 85 -4.84 5.12 -0.10
CA SER A 85 -5.54 6.00 -1.01
C SER A 85 -6.65 5.27 -1.73
N GLN A 86 -7.83 5.89 -1.82
CA GLN A 86 -8.85 5.45 -2.76
C GLN A 86 -8.34 5.67 -4.18
N ILE A 87 -8.49 4.66 -5.04
CA ILE A 87 -8.15 4.74 -6.46
C ILE A 87 -9.40 4.48 -7.29
N GLN A 88 -9.45 5.04 -8.49
CA GLN A 88 -10.44 4.71 -9.50
C GLN A 88 -9.78 3.76 -10.49
N GLU A 89 -10.43 2.66 -10.85
CA GLU A 89 -9.99 1.85 -11.98
C GLU A 89 -10.33 2.60 -13.27
N GLU A 90 -9.35 2.74 -14.17
CA GLU A 90 -9.52 3.31 -15.53
C GLU A 90 -10.27 2.36 -16.46
#